data_AF-A0A2I0JZV4-F1
#
_entry.id   AF-A0A2I0JZV4-F1
#
_cell.length_a   1.000
_cell.length_b   1.000
_cell.length_c   1.000
_cell.angle_alpha   90.00
_cell.angle_beta   90.00
_cell.angle_gamma   90.00
#
_symmetry.space_group_name_H-M   'P 1'
#
loop_
_entity.id
_entity.type
_entity.pdbx_description
1 polymer ?
#
loop_
_entity_poly.entity_id
_entity_poly.type
_entity_poly.pdbx_seq_one_letter_code
_entity_poly.pdbx_strand_id
1 'polypeptide(L)'
;MSHGSEAKDRDSDSEAEGSIRSYRLRHGTEKLRRVRMEFLRFSGEDPRVWLDRARMSWRRFEKGLLVRFGFSEYEDANEAMNKLRQKGAFREYSGEFERLTNTLPHWHPSALLVAFMAGLKEEIAGELRMRRPKDLQTAIELAKRKDEQLQSAQRAGGSSARSSFRTASGGVGAQAVQPPPRANLGPTRRLTWEEMQRRRE
;
A
#
# COMPACT_ATOMS: atom_id res chain seq x y z
N MET A 1 -51.32 -46.96 9.53
CA MET A 1 -50.94 -45.70 10.21
C MET A 1 -49.45 -45.80 10.51
N SER A 2 -48.64 -45.02 9.82
CA SER A 2 -47.18 -45.11 9.80
C SER A 2 -46.55 -44.67 11.11
N HIS A 3 -45.52 -45.42 11.55
CA HIS A 3 -44.60 -45.03 12.61
C HIS A 3 -43.67 -43.92 12.10
N GLY A 4 -43.64 -42.79 12.80
CA GLY A 4 -42.69 -41.71 12.56
C GLY A 4 -41.34 -42.02 13.21
N SER A 5 -40.30 -42.07 12.39
CA SER A 5 -38.91 -41.93 12.78
C SER A 5 -38.58 -40.43 12.74
N GLU A 6 -37.95 -39.85 13.76
CA GLU A 6 -37.22 -38.58 13.59
C GLU A 6 -36.07 -38.53 14.60
N ALA A 7 -34.95 -38.00 14.11
CA ALA A 7 -33.59 -38.32 14.46
C ALA A 7 -33.04 -37.60 15.70
N LYS A 8 -31.88 -38.11 16.11
CA LYS A 8 -31.12 -37.84 17.30
C LYS A 8 -30.01 -36.84 16.96
N ASP A 9 -30.20 -35.58 17.32
CA ASP A 9 -29.14 -34.57 17.25
C ASP A 9 -28.63 -34.26 18.67
N ARG A 10 -27.55 -34.94 19.04
CA ARG A 10 -26.62 -34.59 20.11
C ARG A 10 -25.23 -34.59 19.51
N ASP A 11 -24.39 -33.70 20.03
CA ASP A 11 -22.96 -33.49 19.73
C ASP A 11 -22.62 -32.51 18.60
N SER A 12 -22.70 -31.21 18.93
CA SER A 12 -21.87 -30.16 18.31
C SER A 12 -21.37 -29.11 19.31
N ASP A 13 -21.92 -29.02 20.53
CA ASP A 13 -21.53 -28.01 21.53
C ASP A 13 -20.35 -28.42 22.45
N SER A 14 -19.93 -29.68 22.41
CA SER A 14 -18.92 -30.22 23.33
C SER A 14 -17.47 -29.90 22.93
N GLU A 15 -17.19 -29.64 21.65
CA GLU A 15 -15.83 -29.35 21.16
C GLU A 15 -15.39 -27.90 21.40
N ALA A 16 -16.33 -26.94 21.35
CA ALA A 16 -16.04 -25.52 21.59
C ALA A 16 -15.59 -25.26 23.04
N GLU A 17 -16.19 -25.96 24.01
CA GLU A 17 -15.79 -25.85 25.41
C GLU A 17 -14.43 -26.49 25.71
N GLY A 18 -14.09 -27.57 25.00
CA GLY A 18 -12.79 -28.24 25.14
C GLY A 18 -11.64 -27.36 24.70
N SER A 19 -11.83 -26.65 23.58
CA SER A 19 -10.87 -25.66 23.06
C SER A 19 -10.66 -24.52 24.06
N ILE A 20 -11.75 -24.05 24.69
CA ILE A 20 -11.73 -22.97 25.68
C ILE A 20 -10.99 -23.39 26.98
N ARG A 21 -11.16 -24.64 27.43
CA ARG A 21 -10.44 -25.14 28.61
C ARG A 21 -8.94 -25.29 28.35
N SER A 22 -8.54 -25.64 27.12
CA SER A 22 -7.13 -25.84 26.77
C SER A 22 -6.30 -24.54 26.76
N TYR A 23 -6.91 -23.40 26.42
CA TYR A 23 -6.19 -22.11 26.48
C TYR A 23 -5.92 -21.68 27.93
N ARG A 24 -6.85 -21.99 28.85
CA ARG A 24 -6.77 -21.56 30.26
C ARG A 24 -5.69 -22.29 31.04
N LEU A 25 -5.29 -23.48 30.59
CA LEU A 25 -4.25 -24.28 31.22
C LEU A 25 -2.82 -23.92 30.76
N ARG A 26 -2.66 -23.28 29.60
CA ARG A 26 -1.34 -22.91 29.04
C ARG A 26 -0.85 -21.52 29.40
N HIS A 27 -1.74 -20.62 29.76
CA HIS A 27 -1.38 -19.31 30.29
C HIS A 27 -1.74 -19.29 31.77
N GLY A 28 -0.74 -19.48 32.61
CA GLY A 28 -0.86 -19.30 34.05
C GLY A 28 -1.59 -17.99 34.32
N THR A 29 -2.62 -18.05 35.14
CA THR A 29 -3.42 -16.90 35.55
C THR A 29 -2.58 -16.02 36.46
N GLU A 30 -1.68 -15.24 35.84
CA GLU A 30 -1.14 -14.06 36.47
C GLU A 30 -2.35 -13.26 36.94
N LYS A 31 -2.47 -13.11 38.26
CA LYS A 31 -3.64 -12.55 38.92
C LYS A 31 -3.90 -11.19 38.29
N LEU A 32 -4.80 -11.14 37.31
CA LEU A 32 -5.29 -9.92 36.72
C LEU A 32 -5.82 -9.13 37.90
N ARG A 33 -5.04 -8.13 38.37
CA ARG A 33 -5.54 -7.10 39.27
C ARG A 33 -6.72 -6.50 38.55
N ARG A 34 -7.92 -6.98 38.88
CA ARG A 34 -9.17 -6.49 38.34
C ARG A 34 -9.23 -5.05 38.80
N VAL A 35 -8.96 -4.12 37.89
CA VAL A 35 -9.26 -2.72 38.16
C VAL A 35 -10.78 -2.69 38.23
N ARG A 36 -11.33 -2.74 39.44
CA ARG A 36 -12.76 -2.56 39.67
C ARG A 36 -13.03 -1.09 39.36
N MET A 37 -13.33 -0.83 38.11
CA MET A 37 -13.77 0.47 37.64
C MET A 37 -15.24 0.57 37.99
N GLU A 38 -15.57 1.40 38.99
CA GLU A 38 -16.97 1.72 39.24
C GLU A 38 -17.42 2.68 38.15
N PHE A 39 -18.26 2.20 37.24
CA PHE A 39 -18.86 3.05 36.22
C PHE A 39 -19.69 4.11 36.92
N LEU A 40 -19.38 5.38 36.64
CA LEU A 40 -20.11 6.52 37.20
C LEU A 40 -21.59 6.39 36.82
N ARG A 41 -22.43 6.12 37.82
CA ARG A 41 -23.87 6.08 37.66
C ARG A 41 -24.42 7.49 37.84
N PHE A 42 -25.26 7.94 36.91
CA PHE A 42 -25.98 9.19 37.08
C PHE A 42 -27.00 9.05 38.21
N SER A 43 -26.92 9.92 39.21
CA SER A 43 -27.77 9.89 40.40
C SER A 43 -28.58 11.18 40.60
N GLY A 44 -28.80 11.95 39.53
CA GLY A 44 -29.58 13.20 39.59
C GLY A 44 -28.78 14.44 39.99
N GLU A 45 -27.45 14.36 40.04
CA GLU A 45 -26.58 15.53 40.18
C GLU A 45 -26.56 16.40 38.91
N ASP A 46 -26.00 17.60 38.98
CA ASP A 46 -25.93 18.52 37.84
C ASP A 46 -25.34 17.81 36.60
N PRO A 47 -26.06 17.77 35.46
CA PRO A 47 -25.62 17.01 34.28
C PRO A 47 -24.28 17.46 33.71
N ARG A 48 -23.90 18.74 33.86
CA ARG A 48 -22.59 19.24 33.39
C ARG A 48 -21.47 18.75 34.29
N VAL A 49 -21.67 18.81 35.60
CA VAL A 49 -20.71 18.31 36.60
C VAL A 49 -20.56 16.79 36.49
N TRP A 50 -21.67 16.08 36.25
CA TRP A 50 -21.63 14.65 35.96
C TRP A 50 -20.84 14.34 34.68
N LEU A 51 -21.14 15.04 33.59
CA LEU A 51 -20.50 14.80 32.28
C LEU A 51 -19.00 15.09 32.33
N ASP A 52 -18.58 16.15 33.03
CA ASP A 52 -17.17 16.48 33.18
C ASP A 52 -16.42 15.39 33.95
N ARG A 53 -16.95 14.96 35.09
CA ARG A 53 -16.37 13.87 35.88
C ARG A 53 -16.38 12.53 35.13
N ALA A 54 -17.43 12.24 34.36
CA ALA A 54 -17.49 11.06 33.49
C ALA A 54 -16.39 11.10 32.43
N ARG A 55 -16.20 12.23 31.74
CA ARG A 55 -15.12 12.45 30.77
C ARG A 55 -13.74 12.31 31.41
N MET A 56 -13.54 12.87 32.59
CA MET A 56 -12.27 12.71 33.32
C MET A 56 -12.02 11.25 33.72
N SER A 57 -13.05 10.54 34.18
CA SER A 57 -12.95 9.12 34.56
C SER A 57 -12.64 8.23 33.34
N TRP A 58 -13.24 8.54 32.19
CA TRP A 58 -12.95 7.90 30.91
C TRP A 58 -11.51 8.14 30.45
N ARG A 59 -11.03 9.38 30.50
CA ARG A 59 -9.62 9.69 30.18
C ARG A 59 -8.64 8.95 31.10
N ARG A 60 -8.97 8.80 32.38
CA ARG A 60 -8.17 8.00 33.33
C ARG A 60 -8.21 6.52 33.01
N PHE A 61 -9.37 5.99 32.61
CA PHE A 61 -9.52 4.61 32.15
C PHE A 61 -8.68 4.32 30.92
N GLU A 62 -8.83 5.16 29.88
CA GLU A 62 -8.09 5.11 28.63
C GLU A 62 -6.58 5.12 28.90
N LYS A 63 -6.11 6.04 29.76
CA LYS A 63 -4.71 6.09 30.18
C LYS A 63 -4.27 4.82 30.91
N GLY A 64 -5.12 4.26 31.77
CA GLY A 64 -4.84 3.00 32.46
C GLY A 64 -4.76 1.80 31.52
N LEU A 65 -5.60 1.76 30.47
CA LEU A 65 -5.51 0.75 29.42
C LEU A 65 -4.25 0.92 28.58
N LEU A 66 -3.90 2.14 28.17
CA LEU A 66 -2.67 2.43 27.45
C LEU A 66 -1.42 2.03 28.24
N VAL A 67 -1.38 2.30 29.55
CA VAL A 67 -0.25 1.88 30.40
C VAL A 67 -0.16 0.36 30.52
N ARG A 68 -1.30 -0.34 30.59
CA ARG A 68 -1.32 -1.78 30.86
C ARG A 68 -1.21 -2.64 29.60
N PHE A 69 -1.70 -2.14 28.48
CA PHE A 69 -1.83 -2.88 27.22
C PHE A 69 -1.21 -2.15 26.02
N GLY A 70 -1.01 -0.83 26.10
CA GLY A 70 -0.58 0.00 24.97
C GLY A 70 0.92 0.24 24.83
N PHE A 71 1.75 -0.16 25.81
CA PHE A 71 3.20 0.09 25.75
C PHE A 71 3.89 -0.66 24.60
N SER A 72 3.44 -1.86 24.25
CA SER A 72 4.01 -2.61 23.11
C SER A 72 3.61 -1.97 21.77
N GLU A 73 2.30 -1.88 21.47
CA GLU A 73 1.85 -1.47 20.13
C GLU A 73 2.17 0.00 19.77
N TYR A 74 2.29 0.89 20.76
CA TYR A 74 2.57 2.31 20.51
C TYR A 74 4.06 2.60 20.30
N GLU A 75 4.96 2.02 21.10
CA GLU A 75 6.41 2.14 20.87
C GLU A 75 6.77 1.50 19.52
N ASP A 76 6.16 0.35 19.23
CA ASP A 76 6.28 -0.32 17.93
C ASP A 76 5.79 0.58 16.78
N ALA A 77 4.68 1.31 16.94
CA ALA A 77 4.15 2.19 15.91
C ALA A 77 5.04 3.43 15.66
N ASN A 78 5.58 4.04 16.72
CA ASN A 78 6.46 5.20 16.60
C ASN A 78 7.79 4.83 15.93
N GLU A 79 8.35 3.67 16.30
CA GLU A 79 9.52 3.11 15.64
C GLU A 79 9.22 2.72 14.19
N ALA A 80 8.07 2.09 13.93
CA ALA A 80 7.64 1.72 12.58
C ALA A 80 7.46 2.96 11.68
N MET A 81 6.88 4.06 12.19
CA MET A 81 6.77 5.33 11.46
C MET A 81 8.14 5.87 11.05
N ASN A 82 9.11 5.87 11.97
CA ASN A 82 10.45 6.37 11.69
C ASN A 82 11.23 5.49 10.69
N LYS A 83 10.96 4.17 10.69
CA LYS A 83 11.56 3.21 9.77
C LYS A 83 10.79 3.03 8.46
N LEU A 84 9.60 3.62 8.33
CA LEU A 84 8.76 3.44 7.15
C LEU A 84 9.45 4.00 5.90
N ARG A 85 9.67 3.15 4.91
CA ARG A 85 10.28 3.52 3.62
C ARG A 85 9.50 2.90 2.47
N GLN A 86 9.27 3.67 1.41
CA GLN A 86 8.65 3.21 0.18
C GLN A 86 9.59 2.28 -0.58
N LYS A 87 9.36 0.96 -0.47
CA LYS A 87 10.13 -0.05 -1.21
C LYS A 87 9.47 -0.39 -2.56
N GLY A 88 8.15 -0.54 -2.56
CA GLY A 88 7.34 -0.95 -3.72
C GLY A 88 6.53 0.18 -4.33
N ALA A 89 5.26 -0.10 -4.57
CA ALA A 89 4.30 0.85 -5.13
C ALA A 89 3.97 1.95 -4.11
N PHE A 90 3.73 3.18 -4.61
CA PHE A 90 3.33 4.29 -3.73
C PHE A 90 2.06 3.98 -2.92
N ARG A 91 1.10 3.25 -3.52
CA ARG A 91 -0.15 2.87 -2.86
C ARG A 91 0.07 2.05 -1.58
N GLU A 92 1.02 1.12 -1.58
CA GLU A 92 1.36 0.29 -0.41
C GLU A 92 1.95 1.16 0.70
N TYR A 93 2.89 2.03 0.34
CA TYR A 93 3.48 2.99 1.27
C TYR A 93 2.44 3.92 1.88
N SER A 94 1.57 4.51 1.06
CA SER A 94 0.51 5.42 1.53
C SER A 94 -0.44 4.73 2.49
N GLY A 95 -0.84 3.48 2.21
CA GLY A 95 -1.72 2.72 3.10
C GLY A 95 -1.08 2.40 4.44
N GLU A 96 0.20 2.01 4.45
CA GLU A 96 0.91 1.73 5.70
C GLU A 96 1.19 2.99 6.51
N PHE A 97 1.50 4.10 5.84
CA PHE A 97 1.60 5.41 6.48
C PHE A 97 0.28 5.79 7.16
N GLU A 98 -0.85 5.70 6.44
CA GLU A 98 -2.18 6.00 6.97
C GLU A 98 -2.51 5.13 8.19
N ARG A 99 -2.24 3.81 8.10
CA ARG A 99 -2.42 2.87 9.21
C ARG A 99 -1.65 3.32 10.45
N LEU A 100 -0.36 3.66 10.30
CA LEU A 100 0.48 4.12 11.41
C LEU A 100 0.02 5.48 11.96
N THR A 101 -0.41 6.42 11.12
CA THR A 101 -0.93 7.72 11.59
C THR A 101 -2.19 7.57 12.43
N ASN A 102 -3.07 6.61 12.10
CA ASN A 102 -4.27 6.33 12.87
C ASN A 102 -3.95 5.75 14.26
N THR A 103 -2.83 5.04 14.39
CA THR A 103 -2.31 4.53 15.69
C THR A 103 -1.56 5.61 16.48
N LEU A 104 -1.17 6.72 15.85
CA LEU A 104 -0.34 7.78 16.41
C LEU A 104 -1.09 9.13 16.52
N PRO A 105 -2.16 9.24 17.33
CA PRO A 105 -3.03 10.43 17.39
C PRO A 105 -2.36 11.69 17.95
N HIS A 106 -1.14 11.58 18.50
CA HIS A 106 -0.41 12.68 19.14
C HIS A 106 0.66 13.33 18.26
N TRP A 107 0.84 12.87 17.02
CA TRP A 107 1.82 13.46 16.11
C TRP A 107 1.34 14.80 15.56
N HIS A 108 2.21 15.80 15.60
CA HIS A 108 1.92 17.10 15.02
C HIS A 108 1.83 17.00 13.48
N PRO A 109 0.88 17.68 12.80
CA PRO A 109 0.75 17.61 11.34
C PRO A 109 2.04 17.89 10.57
N SER A 110 2.85 18.84 11.04
CA SER A 110 4.16 19.14 10.44
C SER A 110 5.17 17.99 10.59
N ALA A 111 5.13 17.26 11.71
CA ALA A 111 5.99 16.09 11.91
C ALA A 111 5.56 14.94 10.99
N LEU A 112 4.26 14.74 10.81
CA LEU A 112 3.71 13.78 9.86
C LEU A 112 4.13 14.11 8.42
N LEU A 113 4.08 15.38 8.03
CA LEU A 113 4.54 15.81 6.71
C LEU A 113 6.03 15.49 6.49
N VAL A 114 6.89 15.82 7.47
CA VAL A 114 8.33 15.54 7.37
C VAL A 114 8.59 14.04 7.31
N ALA A 115 7.95 13.24 8.16
CA ALA A 115 8.07 11.78 8.14
C ALA A 115 7.57 11.17 6.82
N PHE A 116 6.43 11.65 6.31
CA PHE A 116 5.89 11.25 5.02
C PHE A 116 6.89 11.50 3.89
N MET A 117 7.48 12.70 3.83
CA MET A 117 8.47 13.04 2.81
C MET A 117 9.78 12.26 2.95
N ALA A 118 10.22 11.98 4.18
CA ALA A 118 11.43 11.20 4.47
C ALA A 118 11.28 9.72 4.09
N GLY A 119 10.04 9.19 4.11
CA GLY A 119 9.75 7.81 3.77
C GLY A 119 9.64 7.52 2.26
N LEU A 120 9.49 8.54 1.41
CA LEU A 120 9.28 8.37 -0.03
C LEU A 120 10.56 7.98 -0.78
N LYS A 121 10.38 7.36 -1.96
CA LYS A 121 11.48 7.17 -2.94
C LYS A 121 12.00 8.51 -3.42
N GLU A 122 13.31 8.60 -3.66
CA GLU A 122 13.98 9.86 -4.02
C GLU A 122 13.41 10.51 -5.29
N GLU A 123 13.00 9.71 -6.27
CA GLU A 123 12.36 10.17 -7.51
C GLU A 123 11.06 10.96 -7.28
N ILE A 124 10.34 10.64 -6.20
CA ILE A 124 9.11 11.31 -5.77
C ILE A 124 9.45 12.40 -4.76
N ALA A 125 10.27 12.10 -3.75
CA ALA A 125 10.67 13.02 -2.69
C ALA A 125 11.34 14.28 -3.24
N GLY A 126 12.15 14.15 -4.31
CA GLY A 126 12.78 15.29 -4.99
C GLY A 126 11.77 16.31 -5.51
N GLU A 127 10.68 15.86 -6.13
CA GLU A 127 9.59 16.73 -6.60
C GLU A 127 8.93 17.48 -5.44
N LEU A 128 8.66 16.78 -4.33
CA LEU A 128 8.05 17.40 -3.15
C LEU A 128 8.99 18.42 -2.50
N ARG A 129 10.30 18.15 -2.43
CA ARG A 129 11.29 19.11 -1.90
C ARG A 129 11.39 20.37 -2.77
N MET A 130 11.26 20.23 -4.08
CA MET A 130 11.21 21.37 -5.00
C MET A 130 9.94 22.20 -4.80
N ARG A 131 8.78 21.53 -4.67
CA ARG A 131 7.48 22.22 -4.53
C ARG A 131 7.19 22.77 -3.13
N ARG A 132 7.84 22.24 -2.10
CA ARG A 132 7.69 22.62 -0.68
C ARG A 132 6.21 22.68 -0.24
N PRO A 133 5.49 21.53 -0.24
CA PRO A 133 4.13 21.48 0.28
C PRO A 133 4.12 21.93 1.75
N LYS A 134 3.05 22.64 2.15
CA LYS A 134 2.87 23.14 3.52
C LYS A 134 2.07 22.17 4.39
N ASP A 135 1.29 21.30 3.75
CA ASP A 135 0.34 20.41 4.39
C ASP A 135 0.50 18.97 3.88
N LEU A 136 0.20 18.00 4.75
CA LEU A 136 0.31 16.57 4.44
C LEU A 136 -0.55 16.18 3.24
N GLN A 137 -1.78 16.69 3.16
CA GLN A 137 -2.69 16.38 2.05
C GLN A 137 -2.11 16.81 0.70
N THR A 138 -1.58 18.04 0.62
CA THR A 138 -0.93 18.53 -0.61
C THR A 138 0.28 17.67 -0.97
N ALA A 139 1.07 17.24 0.02
CA ALA A 139 2.19 16.34 -0.22
C ALA A 139 1.74 14.98 -0.79
N ILE A 140 0.66 14.40 -0.25
CA ILE A 140 0.09 13.13 -0.75
C ILE A 140 -0.38 13.27 -2.20
N GLU A 141 -1.12 14.33 -2.52
CA GLU A 141 -1.61 14.59 -3.88
C GLU A 141 -0.46 14.77 -4.89
N LEU A 142 0.58 15.51 -4.51
CA LEU A 142 1.78 15.69 -5.32
C LEU A 142 2.53 14.37 -5.53
N ALA A 143 2.69 13.58 -4.47
CA ALA A 143 3.37 12.29 -4.55
C ALA A 143 2.61 11.32 -5.46
N LYS A 144 1.28 11.26 -5.33
CA LYS A 144 0.43 10.44 -6.18
C LYS A 144 0.57 10.80 -7.66
N ARG A 145 0.48 12.09 -8.00
CA ARG A 145 0.64 12.56 -9.38
C ARG A 145 2.02 12.20 -9.95
N LYS A 146 3.07 12.35 -9.14
CA LYS A 146 4.44 12.02 -9.56
C LYS A 146 4.61 10.51 -9.79
N ASP A 147 4.05 9.67 -8.93
CA ASP A 147 4.06 8.22 -9.09
C ASP A 147 3.34 7.80 -10.39
N GLU A 148 2.17 8.37 -10.69
CA GLU A 148 1.44 8.12 -11.95
C GLU A 148 2.26 8.51 -13.20
N GLN A 149 2.98 9.63 -13.15
CA GLN A 149 3.90 10.04 -14.21
C GLN A 149 5.06 9.04 -14.40
N LEU A 150 5.65 8.55 -13.31
CA LEU A 150 6.73 7.56 -13.37
C LEU A 150 6.22 6.22 -13.93
N GLN A 151 5.04 5.77 -13.48
CA GLN A 151 4.43 4.53 -13.99
C GLN A 151 4.07 4.62 -15.48
N SER A 152 3.52 5.75 -15.93
CA SER A 152 3.20 5.96 -17.36
C SER A 152 4.47 6.01 -18.22
N ALA A 153 5.53 6.68 -17.76
CA ALA A 153 6.81 6.72 -18.46
C ALA A 153 7.45 5.33 -18.59
N GLN A 154 7.37 4.49 -17.55
CA GLN A 154 7.83 3.10 -17.61
C GLN A 154 7.06 2.26 -18.63
N ARG A 155 5.74 2.42 -18.70
CA ARG A 155 4.88 1.74 -19.70
C ARG A 155 5.17 2.20 -21.13
N ALA A 156 5.45 3.49 -21.33
CA ALA A 156 5.81 4.04 -22.64
C ALA A 156 7.23 3.63 -23.07
N GLY A 157 8.19 3.61 -22.14
CA GLY A 157 9.58 3.22 -22.38
C GLY A 157 9.78 1.74 -22.67
N GLY A 158 8.92 0.87 -22.14
CA GLY A 158 8.93 -0.59 -22.42
C GLY A 158 8.56 -0.97 -23.85
N SER A 159 7.85 -0.09 -24.57
CA SER A 159 7.46 -0.32 -25.98
C SER A 159 8.44 0.26 -27.00
N SER A 160 9.45 1.03 -26.58
CA SER A 160 10.40 1.71 -27.49
C SER A 160 11.69 0.92 -27.75
N ALA A 161 11.77 -0.35 -27.36
CA ALA A 161 12.96 -1.19 -27.56
C ALA A 161 12.96 -2.02 -28.85
N ARG A 162 12.00 -1.83 -29.79
CA ARG A 162 11.98 -2.59 -31.07
C ARG A 162 12.12 -1.77 -32.34
N SER A 163 12.29 -0.44 -32.26
CA SER A 163 12.63 0.33 -33.47
C SER A 163 14.14 0.44 -33.64
N SER A 164 14.78 -0.70 -33.90
CA SER A 164 16.13 -0.72 -34.46
C SER A 164 16.01 -0.43 -35.95
N PHE A 165 16.01 0.85 -36.32
CA PHE A 165 16.40 1.25 -37.67
C PHE A 165 17.85 0.82 -37.88
N ARG A 166 18.05 -0.35 -38.49
CA ARG A 166 19.35 -0.76 -39.04
C ARG A 166 19.59 0.04 -40.31
N THR A 167 20.19 1.23 -40.19
CA THR A 167 20.92 1.86 -41.29
C THR A 167 22.40 1.65 -41.05
N ALA A 168 22.96 0.66 -41.75
CA ALA A 168 24.39 0.49 -41.85
C ALA A 168 24.97 1.61 -42.71
N SER A 169 25.69 2.56 -42.10
CA SER A 169 26.66 3.39 -42.81
C SER A 169 28.01 3.18 -42.15
N GLY A 170 28.87 2.41 -42.80
CA GLY A 170 30.26 2.24 -42.41
C GLY A 170 31.14 3.34 -42.99
N GLY A 171 32.18 3.69 -42.24
CA GLY A 171 33.46 4.19 -42.72
C GLY A 171 34.54 3.56 -41.82
N VAL A 172 35.76 3.23 -42.23
CA VAL A 172 36.50 3.35 -43.50
C VAL A 172 37.58 2.26 -43.43
N GLY A 173 37.89 1.58 -44.54
CA GLY A 173 39.18 0.89 -44.70
C GLY A 173 39.13 -0.51 -45.31
N ALA A 174 39.07 -0.61 -46.63
CA ALA A 174 39.84 -1.56 -47.46
C ALA A 174 39.43 -1.44 -48.93
N GLN A 175 40.41 -1.58 -49.81
CA GLN A 175 40.40 -1.20 -51.22
C GLN A 175 39.42 -1.97 -52.12
N ALA A 176 39.08 -1.29 -53.22
CA ALA A 176 38.20 -1.71 -54.29
C ALA A 176 38.86 -2.72 -55.25
N VAL A 177 38.05 -3.69 -55.70
CA VAL A 177 38.17 -4.32 -57.03
C VAL A 177 36.80 -4.17 -57.70
N GLN A 178 36.74 -3.41 -58.79
CA GLN A 178 35.53 -3.21 -59.61
C GLN A 178 35.47 -4.24 -60.76
N PRO A 179 34.25 -4.61 -61.21
CA PRO A 179 34.00 -4.79 -62.64
C PRO A 179 32.65 -4.14 -63.08
N PRO A 180 32.26 -4.13 -64.37
CA PRO A 180 32.16 -2.99 -65.29
C PRO A 180 30.72 -2.41 -65.44
N PRO A 181 30.51 -1.31 -66.19
CA PRO A 181 29.25 -0.58 -66.21
C PRO A 181 28.27 -1.14 -67.25
N ARG A 182 26.99 -1.32 -66.89
CA ARG A 182 25.89 -1.39 -67.87
C ARG A 182 24.57 -0.79 -67.38
N ALA A 183 24.16 0.19 -68.17
CA ALA A 183 22.80 0.48 -68.64
C ALA A 183 21.72 0.84 -67.60
N ASN A 184 21.39 2.12 -67.65
CA ASN A 184 20.16 2.74 -67.19
C ASN A 184 18.94 1.98 -67.77
N LEU A 185 18.24 1.22 -66.93
CA LEU A 185 16.91 0.68 -67.24
C LEU A 185 15.93 1.25 -66.23
N GLY A 186 14.88 1.88 -66.78
CA GLY A 186 13.95 2.75 -66.08
C GLY A 186 13.09 2.09 -64.99
N PRO A 187 12.11 2.84 -64.46
CA PRO A 187 11.40 2.50 -63.23
C PRO A 187 10.70 1.14 -63.33
N THR A 188 11.11 0.17 -62.52
CA THR A 188 10.46 -1.13 -62.45
C THR A 188 9.10 -0.97 -61.77
N ARG A 189 8.01 -1.11 -62.53
CA ARG A 189 6.64 -1.16 -62.01
C ARG A 189 6.52 -2.32 -61.01
N ARG A 190 6.24 -2.01 -59.75
CA ARG A 190 5.84 -3.00 -58.73
C ARG A 190 4.47 -3.56 -59.08
N LEU A 191 4.40 -4.87 -59.23
CA LEU A 191 3.15 -5.63 -59.37
C LEU A 191 2.40 -5.61 -58.04
N THR A 192 1.11 -5.28 -58.04
CA THR A 192 0.28 -5.19 -56.83
C THR A 192 -0.15 -6.58 -56.36
N TRP A 193 -0.52 -6.66 -55.07
CA TRP A 193 -0.88 -7.89 -54.35
C TRP A 193 -1.93 -8.77 -55.05
N GLU A 194 -2.87 -8.16 -55.78
CA GLU A 194 -3.90 -8.88 -56.53
C GLU A 194 -3.36 -9.77 -57.66
N GLU A 195 -2.23 -9.39 -58.28
CA GLU A 195 -1.72 -10.12 -59.44
C GLU A 195 -0.86 -11.33 -59.04
N MET A 196 -0.37 -11.38 -57.80
CA MET A 196 0.34 -12.54 -57.26
C MET A 196 -0.59 -13.69 -56.83
N GLN A 197 -1.85 -13.41 -56.47
CA GLN A 197 -2.80 -14.43 -56.04
C GLN A 197 -3.33 -15.27 -57.21
N ARG A 198 -3.40 -14.69 -58.40
CA ARG A 198 -3.97 -15.33 -59.59
C ARG A 198 -3.07 -16.38 -60.25
N ARG A 199 -1.81 -16.52 -59.81
CA ARG A 199 -0.85 -17.53 -60.30
C ARG A 199 -0.74 -18.76 -59.39
N ARG A 200 -1.58 -18.85 -58.36
CA ARG A 200 -1.55 -19.92 -57.36
C ARG A 200 -2.80 -20.81 -57.41
N GLU A 201 -3.55 -20.76 -58.53
CA GLU A 201 -4.54 -21.75 -58.95
C GLU A 201 -4.04 -22.50 -60.19
#